data_AF-A0A8T5QHC1-F1
#
_entry.id   AF-A0A8T5QHC1-F1
#
_cell.length_a   1.000
_cell.length_b   1.000
_cell.length_c   1.000
_cell.angle_alpha   90.00
_cell.angle_beta   90.00
_cell.angle_gamma   90.00
#
_symmetry.space_group_name_H-M   'P 1'
#
loop_
_entity.id
_entity.type
_entity.pdbx_description
1 polymer ?
#
loop_
_entity_poly.entity_id
_entity_poly.type
_entity_poly.pdbx_seq_one_letter_code
_entity_poly.pdbx_strand_id
1 'polypeptide(L)'
;MEILNYALIVLVASLGLMSGRIIAWIAKEEIKPGKKYFIVLQKILFCFIVFLLMYSNKTNVHYTWVGALVLFVYLSWLKKIPTYIISAVLGTGMYLASLTDNFLLISGVIFLHGLPAGSLMKNKKEVILNIVVFLAVAVGLFFLLK
;
A
#
# COMPACT_ATOMS: atom_id res chain seq x y z
N MET A 1 -7.37 19.33 6.58
CA MET A 1 -7.22 18.09 7.38
C MET A 1 -6.29 18.34 8.55
N GLU A 2 -6.80 18.10 9.75
CA GLU A 2 -6.05 18.24 11.00
C GLU A 2 -4.88 17.25 11.08
N ILE A 3 -3.77 17.69 11.67
CA ILE A 3 -2.52 16.92 11.79
C ILE A 3 -2.76 15.62 12.56
N LEU A 4 -3.54 15.68 13.64
CA LEU A 4 -3.84 14.51 14.46
C LEU A 4 -4.56 13.42 13.66
N ASN A 5 -5.59 13.79 12.89
CA ASN A 5 -6.35 12.86 12.06
C ASN A 5 -5.47 12.21 10.99
N TYR A 6 -4.61 13.00 10.34
CA TYR A 6 -3.64 12.45 9.38
C TYR A 6 -2.70 11.43 10.05
N ALA A 7 -2.09 11.80 11.17
CA ALA A 7 -1.15 10.94 11.89
C ALA A 7 -1.80 9.62 12.33
N LEU A 8 -3.03 9.66 12.87
CA LEU A 8 -3.75 8.46 13.29
C LEU A 8 -4.06 7.54 12.10
N ILE A 9 -4.52 8.09 10.97
CA ILE A 9 -4.86 7.29 9.79
C ILE A 9 -3.59 6.69 9.16
N VAL A 10 -2.48 7.42 9.12
CA VAL A 10 -1.17 6.89 8.67
C VAL A 10 -0.70 5.73 9.56
N LEU A 11 -0.84 5.87 10.89
CA LEU A 11 -0.51 4.79 11.82
C LEU A 11 -1.38 3.56 11.56
N VAL A 12 -2.71 3.74 11.46
CA VAL A 12 -3.63 2.63 11.15
C VAL A 12 -3.28 1.96 9.82
N ALA A 13 -3.02 2.73 8.76
CA ALA A 13 -2.64 2.19 7.45
C ALA A 13 -1.38 1.31 7.54
N SER A 14 -0.39 1.74 8.33
CA SER A 14 0.86 0.99 8.53
C SER A 14 0.68 -0.34 9.29
N LEU A 15 -0.35 -0.44 10.15
CA LEU A 15 -0.66 -1.68 10.88
C LEU A 15 -1.02 -2.84 9.96
N GLY A 16 -1.42 -2.59 8.71
CA GLY A 16 -1.70 -3.63 7.73
C GLY A 16 -0.49 -4.56 7.53
N LEU A 17 0.73 -4.01 7.48
CA LEU A 17 1.96 -4.79 7.37
C LEU A 17 2.21 -5.65 8.61
N MET A 18 1.94 -5.11 9.81
CA MET A 18 2.07 -5.86 11.06
C MET A 18 1.06 -7.00 11.13
N SER A 19 -0.20 -6.72 10.82
CA SER A 19 -1.28 -7.71 10.78
C SER A 19 -1.00 -8.80 9.77
N GLY A 20 -0.50 -8.46 8.58
CA GLY A 20 -0.03 -9.43 7.60
C GLY A 20 1.05 -10.35 8.15
N ARG A 21 2.02 -9.80 8.88
CA ARG A 21 3.06 -10.62 9.51
C ARG A 21 2.52 -11.56 10.59
N ILE A 22 1.54 -11.09 11.37
CA ILE A 22 0.85 -11.91 12.39
C ILE A 22 0.11 -13.07 11.69
N ILE A 23 -0.61 -12.79 10.60
CA ILE A 23 -1.29 -13.82 9.80
C ILE A 23 -0.28 -14.88 9.33
N ALA A 24 0.85 -14.47 8.77
CA ALA A 24 1.88 -15.42 8.33
C ALA A 24 2.54 -16.18 9.47
N TRP A 25 2.49 -15.68 10.70
CA TRP A 25 3.01 -16.40 11.86
C TRP A 25 2.01 -17.46 12.37
N ILE A 26 0.71 -17.17 12.33
CA ILE A 26 -0.36 -18.07 12.75
C ILE A 26 -0.61 -19.15 11.67
N ALA A 27 -0.78 -18.75 10.41
CA ALA A 27 -1.16 -19.62 9.29
C ALA A 27 0.03 -20.02 8.41
N LYS A 28 1.18 -20.38 9.01
CA LYS A 28 2.42 -20.71 8.27
C LYS A 28 2.23 -21.80 7.21
N GLU A 29 1.39 -22.78 7.52
CA GLU A 29 1.13 -23.93 6.64
C GLU A 29 0.30 -23.54 5.42
N GLU A 30 -0.66 -22.63 5.59
CA GLU A 30 -1.55 -22.15 4.52
C GLU A 30 -0.86 -21.12 3.60
N ILE A 31 0.04 -20.29 4.14
CA ILE A 31 0.76 -19.29 3.35
C ILE A 31 1.67 -19.92 2.29
N LYS A 32 2.24 -21.11 2.55
CA LYS A 32 3.11 -21.81 1.59
C LYS A 32 2.40 -22.10 0.26
N PRO A 33 1.27 -22.83 0.21
CA PRO A 33 0.49 -23.01 -1.02
C PRO A 33 -0.21 -21.72 -1.45
N GLY A 34 -0.61 -20.87 -0.50
CA GLY A 34 -1.33 -19.61 -0.76
C GLY A 34 -0.49 -18.51 -1.42
N LYS A 35 0.84 -18.64 -1.46
CA LYS A 35 1.79 -17.59 -1.84
C LYS A 35 1.46 -16.91 -3.17
N LYS A 36 1.05 -17.67 -4.18
CA LYS A 36 0.68 -17.12 -5.51
C LYS A 36 -0.51 -16.16 -5.40
N TYR A 37 -1.53 -16.52 -4.63
CA TYR A 37 -2.73 -15.70 -4.44
C TYR A 37 -2.41 -14.43 -3.66
N PHE A 38 -1.55 -14.52 -2.65
CA PHE A 38 -1.06 -13.35 -1.91
C PHE A 38 -0.31 -12.36 -2.81
N ILE A 39 0.54 -12.85 -3.72
CA ILE A 39 1.24 -12.01 -4.70
C ILE A 39 0.26 -11.33 -5.66
N VAL A 40 -0.72 -12.07 -6.18
CA VAL A 40 -1.73 -11.52 -7.10
C VAL A 40 -2.60 -10.48 -6.36
N LEU A 41 -3.06 -10.79 -5.16
CA LEU A 41 -3.86 -9.89 -4.33
C LEU A 41 -3.11 -8.59 -4.03
N GLN A 42 -1.82 -8.69 -3.70
CA GLN A 42 -0.96 -7.52 -3.51
C GLN A 42 -0.95 -6.61 -4.75
N LYS A 43 -0.78 -7.20 -5.95
CA LYS A 43 -0.79 -6.43 -7.21
C LYS A 43 -2.14 -5.79 -7.51
N ILE A 44 -3.23 -6.52 -7.29
CA ILE A 44 -4.61 -6.01 -7.48
C ILE A 44 -4.84 -4.81 -6.56
N LEU A 45 -4.54 -4.95 -5.27
CA LEU A 45 -4.74 -3.87 -4.29
C LEU A 45 -3.86 -2.66 -4.60
N PHE A 46 -2.61 -2.87 -5.03
CA PHE A 46 -1.75 -1.78 -5.46
C PHE A 46 -2.33 -1.02 -6.67
N CYS A 47 -2.81 -1.74 -7.69
CA CYS A 47 -3.44 -1.12 -8.85
C CYS A 47 -4.74 -0.40 -8.46
N PHE A 48 -5.49 -0.95 -7.51
CA PHE A 48 -6.71 -0.32 -7.02
C PHE A 48 -6.43 0.97 -6.25
N ILE A 49 -5.33 1.05 -5.48
CA ILE A 49 -4.88 2.30 -4.84
C ILE A 49 -4.58 3.37 -5.91
N VAL A 50 -3.83 3.01 -6.96
CA VAL A 50 -3.51 3.95 -8.05
C VAL A 50 -4.78 4.37 -8.81
N PHE A 51 -5.69 3.43 -9.07
CA PHE A 51 -7.01 3.72 -9.66
C PHE A 51 -7.78 4.75 -8.83
N LEU A 52 -7.88 4.55 -7.51
CA LEU A 52 -8.59 5.47 -6.62
C LEU A 52 -7.93 6.85 -6.56
N LEU A 53 -6.59 6.91 -6.59
CA LEU A 53 -5.86 8.18 -6.65
C LEU A 53 -6.14 8.94 -7.96
N MET A 54 -6.09 8.27 -9.11
CA MET A 54 -6.39 8.89 -10.41
C MET A 54 -7.85 9.35 -10.50
N TYR A 55 -8.78 8.50 -10.04
CA TYR A 55 -10.22 8.79 -10.02
C TYR A 55 -10.54 9.99 -9.13
N SER A 56 -9.94 10.06 -7.93
CA SER A 56 -10.15 11.17 -6.99
C SER A 56 -9.60 12.50 -7.52
N ASN A 57 -8.59 12.47 -8.39
CA ASN A 57 -8.07 13.65 -9.09
C ASN A 57 -8.88 14.02 -10.35
N LYS A 58 -10.11 13.49 -10.50
CA LYS A 58 -11.02 13.76 -11.63
C LYS A 58 -10.44 13.43 -13.01
N THR A 59 -9.49 12.49 -13.06
CA THR A 59 -8.99 11.95 -14.33
C THR A 59 -10.13 11.23 -15.04
N ASN A 60 -10.20 11.33 -16.36
CA ASN A 60 -11.22 10.63 -17.16
C ASN A 60 -11.24 9.13 -16.81
N VAL A 61 -12.43 8.61 -16.50
CA VAL A 61 -12.64 7.23 -16.04
C VAL A 61 -12.03 6.19 -17.00
N HIS A 62 -12.09 6.43 -18.30
CA HIS A 62 -11.52 5.53 -19.30
C HIS A 62 -9.99 5.47 -19.20
N TYR A 63 -9.32 6.61 -19.06
CA TYR A 63 -7.87 6.66 -18.87
C TYR A 63 -7.45 6.04 -17.53
N THR A 64 -8.25 6.20 -16.49
CA THR A 64 -8.01 5.57 -15.19
C THR A 64 -8.07 4.05 -15.26
N TRP A 65 -9.04 3.48 -15.99
CA TRP A 65 -9.12 2.03 -16.24
C TRP A 65 -7.95 1.51 -17.08
N VAL A 66 -7.62 2.18 -18.19
CA VAL A 66 -6.51 1.78 -19.05
C VAL A 66 -5.19 1.87 -18.27
N GLY A 67 -4.98 2.95 -17.52
CA GLY A 67 -3.79 3.13 -16.68
C GLY A 67 -3.64 2.03 -15.63
N ALA A 68 -4.71 1.69 -14.92
CA ALA A 68 -4.71 0.60 -13.94
C ALA A 68 -4.38 -0.77 -14.57
N LEU A 69 -4.91 -1.05 -15.78
CA LEU A 69 -4.65 -2.29 -16.51
C LEU A 69 -3.19 -2.35 -16.98
N VAL A 70 -2.68 -1.28 -17.57
CA VAL A 70 -1.27 -1.17 -18.00
C VAL A 70 -0.33 -1.36 -16.81
N LEU A 71 -0.63 -0.72 -15.68
CA LEU A 71 0.14 -0.87 -14.44
C LEU A 71 0.11 -2.33 -13.95
N PHE A 72 -1.05 -2.98 -13.96
CA PHE A 72 -1.17 -4.37 -13.53
C PHE A 72 -0.33 -5.32 -14.41
N VAL A 73 -0.37 -5.13 -15.74
CA VAL A 73 0.44 -5.90 -16.69
C VAL A 73 1.93 -5.64 -16.45
N TYR A 74 2.32 -4.38 -16.29
CA TYR A 74 3.71 -4.00 -16.03
C TYR A 74 4.24 -4.62 -14.72
N LEU A 75 3.49 -4.52 -13.63
CA LEU A 75 3.84 -5.16 -12.35
C LEU A 75 3.84 -6.69 -12.43
N SER A 76 3.10 -7.27 -13.38
CA SER A 76 3.09 -8.71 -13.64
C SER A 76 4.35 -9.18 -14.36
N TRP A 77 4.95 -8.33 -15.19
CA TRP A 77 6.21 -8.60 -15.89
C TRP A 77 7.46 -8.38 -15.02
N LEU A 78 7.40 -7.46 -14.06
CA LEU A 78 8.54 -7.22 -13.17
C LEU A 78 8.83 -8.44 -12.29
N LYS A 79 10.05 -8.99 -12.41
CA LYS A 79 10.49 -10.17 -11.68
C LYS A 79 10.48 -9.96 -10.16
N LYS A 80 10.95 -8.81 -9.68
CA LYS A 80 10.96 -8.48 -8.25
C LYS A 80 11.24 -6.99 -8.03
N ILE A 81 10.35 -6.31 -7.32
CA ILE A 81 10.58 -4.95 -6.82
C ILE A 81 10.94 -5.08 -5.32
N PRO A 82 11.98 -4.38 -4.83
CA PRO A 82 12.27 -4.34 -3.40
C PRO A 82 11.08 -3.82 -2.60
N THR A 83 10.76 -4.49 -1.49
CA THR A 83 9.57 -4.18 -0.67
C THR A 83 9.59 -2.74 -0.16
N TYR A 84 10.74 -2.24 0.27
CA TYR A 84 10.88 -0.88 0.77
C TYR A 84 10.56 0.19 -0.28
N ILE A 85 10.81 -0.07 -1.57
CA ILE A 85 10.43 0.85 -2.65
C ILE A 85 8.91 0.90 -2.77
N ILE A 86 8.23 -0.25 -2.69
CA ILE A 86 6.76 -0.30 -2.69
C ILE A 86 6.22 0.46 -1.48
N SER A 87 6.80 0.28 -0.29
CA SER A 87 6.42 1.04 0.90
C SER A 87 6.62 2.55 0.76
N ALA A 88 7.72 2.99 0.13
CA ALA A 88 7.94 4.40 -0.17
C ALA A 88 6.84 4.94 -1.11
N VAL A 89 6.55 4.22 -2.20
CA VAL A 89 5.48 4.60 -3.15
C VAL A 89 4.11 4.66 -2.46
N LEU A 90 3.80 3.72 -1.57
CA LEU A 90 2.57 3.76 -0.78
C LEU A 90 2.55 4.93 0.21
N GLY A 91 3.68 5.29 0.80
CA GLY A 91 3.81 6.48 1.65
C GLY A 91 3.53 7.76 0.86
N THR A 92 4.04 7.85 -0.38
CA THR A 92 3.68 8.93 -1.30
C THR A 92 2.19 8.90 -1.64
N GLY A 93 1.64 7.72 -1.93
CA GLY A 93 0.21 7.53 -2.17
C GLY A 93 -0.66 7.98 -0.99
N MET A 94 -0.19 7.77 0.24
CA MET A 94 -0.85 8.22 1.47
C MET A 94 -0.92 9.75 1.57
N TYR A 95 0.19 10.43 1.28
CA TYR A 95 0.22 11.89 1.20
C TYR A 95 -0.73 12.40 0.11
N LEU A 96 -0.66 11.84 -1.11
CA LEU A 96 -1.54 12.23 -2.21
C LEU A 96 -3.02 11.99 -1.86
N ALA A 97 -3.33 10.88 -1.20
CA ALA A 97 -4.68 10.59 -0.75
C ALA A 97 -5.21 11.65 0.23
N SER A 98 -4.35 12.23 1.08
CA SER A 98 -4.73 13.27 2.04
C SER A 98 -5.13 14.61 1.39
N LEU A 99 -4.78 14.80 0.11
CA LEU A 99 -5.18 15.94 -0.71
C LEU A 99 -6.55 15.72 -1.37
N THR A 100 -7.17 14.57 -1.16
CA THR A 100 -8.45 14.18 -1.77
C THR A 100 -9.53 13.92 -0.73
N ASP A 101 -10.80 14.00 -1.14
CA ASP A 101 -11.95 13.70 -0.26
C ASP A 101 -12.04 12.21 0.12
N ASN A 102 -11.41 11.33 -0.66
CA ASN A 102 -11.44 9.87 -0.47
C ASN A 102 -10.32 9.34 0.42
N PHE A 103 -9.70 10.19 1.24
CA PHE A 103 -8.54 9.83 2.05
C PHE A 103 -8.74 8.56 2.89
N LEU A 104 -9.88 8.46 3.59
CA LEU A 104 -10.19 7.31 4.44
C LEU A 104 -10.29 6.00 3.64
N LEU A 105 -10.96 6.06 2.48
CA LEU A 105 -11.12 4.91 1.59
C LEU A 105 -9.76 4.43 1.08
N ILE A 106 -8.94 5.34 0.54
CA ILE A 106 -7.63 5.00 -0.02
C ILE A 106 -6.70 4.44 1.07
N SER A 107 -6.73 5.05 2.26
CA SER A 107 -5.97 4.58 3.43
C SER A 107 -6.38 3.17 3.86
N GLY A 108 -7.68 2.87 3.82
CA GLY A 108 -8.21 1.52 4.06
C GLY A 108 -7.69 0.51 3.04
N VAL A 109 -7.61 0.86 1.76
CA VAL A 109 -7.04 -0.02 0.74
C VAL A 109 -5.52 -0.18 0.93
N ILE A 110 -4.79 0.87 1.34
CA ILE A 110 -3.37 0.77 1.70
C ILE A 110 -3.17 -0.19 2.87
N PHE A 111 -4.02 -0.13 3.91
CA PHE A 111 -4.03 -1.10 5.00
C PHE A 111 -4.26 -2.53 4.47
N LEU A 112 -5.29 -2.73 3.64
CA LEU A 112 -5.61 -4.03 3.06
C LEU A 112 -4.46 -4.57 2.20
N HIS A 113 -3.75 -3.71 1.46
CA HIS A 113 -2.54 -4.09 0.72
C HIS A 113 -1.41 -4.51 1.68
N GLY A 114 -1.32 -3.88 2.85
CA GLY A 114 -0.39 -4.25 3.90
C GLY A 114 -0.55 -5.71 4.36
N LEU A 115 -1.76 -6.26 4.36
CA LEU A 115 -2.03 -7.64 4.81
C LEU A 115 -1.28 -8.70 3.97
N PRO A 116 -1.46 -8.79 2.64
CA PRO A 116 -0.72 -9.75 1.86
C PRO A 116 0.77 -9.41 1.77
N ALA A 117 1.13 -8.12 1.71
CA ALA A 117 2.52 -7.70 1.65
C ALA A 117 3.32 -8.13 2.90
N GLY A 118 2.78 -7.87 4.10
CA GLY A 118 3.38 -8.27 5.37
C GLY A 118 3.44 -9.78 5.55
N SER A 119 2.46 -10.51 5.00
CA SER A 119 2.44 -11.98 5.04
C SER A 119 3.55 -12.61 4.20
N LEU A 120 3.98 -11.94 3.12
CA LEU A 120 5.03 -12.42 2.22
C LEU A 120 6.45 -12.05 2.66
N MET A 121 6.60 -11.13 3.62
CA MET A 121 7.91 -10.69 4.13
C MET A 121 8.61 -11.80 4.92
N LYS A 122 9.94 -11.88 4.78
CA LYS A 122 10.72 -13.00 5.31
C LYS A 122 10.82 -12.95 6.83
N ASN A 123 11.10 -11.77 7.38
CA ASN A 123 11.44 -11.61 8.78
C ASN A 123 10.83 -10.32 9.38
N LYS A 124 10.86 -10.23 10.71
CA LYS A 124 10.34 -9.06 11.45
C LYS A 124 11.10 -7.77 11.10
N LYS A 125 12.40 -7.86 10.83
CA LYS A 125 13.24 -6.70 10.46
C LYS A 125 12.79 -6.06 9.15
N GLU A 126 12.43 -6.87 8.16
CA GLU A 126 11.89 -6.41 6.88
C GLU A 126 10.57 -5.67 7.08
N VAL A 127 9.67 -6.20 7.92
CA VAL A 127 8.40 -5.54 8.26
C VAL A 127 8.63 -4.17 8.90
N ILE A 128 9.52 -4.11 9.90
CA ILE A 128 9.85 -2.86 10.60
C ILE A 128 10.46 -1.84 9.63
N LEU A 129 11.41 -2.24 8.79
CA LEU A 129 12.00 -1.37 7.78
C LEU A 129 10.94 -0.78 6.85
N ASN A 130 10.00 -1.60 6.37
CA ASN A 130 8.94 -1.18 5.47
C ASN A 130 7.94 -0.22 6.14
N ILE A 131 7.63 -0.42 7.43
CA ILE A 131 6.82 0.51 8.22
C ILE A 131 7.55 1.84 8.39
N VAL A 132 8.83 1.81 8.79
CA VAL A 132 9.63 3.03 8.98
C VAL A 132 9.73 3.82 7.68
N VAL A 133 9.99 3.17 6.55
CA VAL A 133 10.05 3.83 5.24
C VAL A 133 8.69 4.43 4.86
N PHE A 134 7.60 3.67 5.03
CA PHE A 134 6.25 4.18 4.77
C PHE A 134 5.94 5.42 5.62
N LEU A 135 6.19 5.35 6.92
CA LEU A 135 5.96 6.47 7.86
C LEU A 135 6.85 7.67 7.52
N ALA A 136 8.14 7.45 7.28
CA ALA A 136 9.08 8.52 6.96
C ALA A 136 8.66 9.28 5.70
N VAL A 137 8.23 8.57 4.64
CA VAL A 137 7.77 9.19 3.40
C VAL A 137 6.42 9.88 3.61
N ALA A 138 5.43 9.22 4.21
CA ALA A 138 4.10 9.78 4.40
C ALA A 138 4.14 11.02 5.30
N VAL A 139 4.84 10.95 6.43
CA VAL A 139 4.95 12.07 7.38
C VAL A 139 5.87 13.16 6.83
N GLY A 140 7.02 12.78 6.25
CA GLY A 140 7.97 13.72 5.68
C GLY A 140 7.35 14.57 4.57
N LEU A 141 6.67 13.95 3.61
CA LEU A 141 5.97 14.69 2.54
C LEU A 141 4.86 15.59 3.09
N PHE A 142 4.12 15.12 4.09
CA PHE A 142 3.06 15.91 4.70
C PHE A 142 3.57 17.18 5.39
N PHE A 143 4.72 17.13 6.08
CA PHE A 143 5.29 18.32 6.73
C PHE A 143 6.09 19.23 5.77
N LEU A 144 6.65 18.68 4.69
CA LEU A 144 7.45 19.47 3.74
C LEU A 144 6.60 20.23 2.71
N LEU A 145 5.45 19.68 2.33
CA LEU A 145 4.66 20.17 1.19
C LEU A 145 3.29 20.74 1.58
N LYS A 146 3.02 20.88 2.88
CA LYS A 146 1.75 21.43 3.40
C LYS A 146 2.04 22.39 4.52
#